data_AF-A0A9W8Y823-F1
#
_entry.id   AF-A0A9W8Y823-F1
#
_cell.length_a   1.000
_cell.length_b   1.000
_cell.length_c   1.000
_cell.angle_alpha   90.00
_cell.angle_beta   90.00
_cell.angle_gamma   90.00
#
_symmetry.space_group_name_H-M   'P 1'
#
loop_
_entity.id
_entity.type
_entity.pdbx_description
1 polymer ?
#
loop_
_entity_poly.entity_id
_entity_poly.type
_entity_poly.pdbx_seq_one_letter_code
_entity_poly.pdbx_strand_id
1 'polypeptide(L)'
;MCAGGLVQAMFPGDISSTNTTLSPGTSIAQGVFIEMFMTAELVFVVLMLAAEKSKTTFMAPIGIGLALFVAMLGGVYYTGGSLNPARSFGPAVASTQFVGYHWIYWVGPFLGAAVAAGYYRFVKHFNYEQANPGQDASHEDGRA
;
A
#
# COMPACT_ATOMS: atom_id res chain seq x y z
N MET A 1 11.99 -8.58 9.17
CA MET A 1 12.57 -9.79 9.82
C MET A 1 12.34 -9.78 11.32
N CYS A 2 12.80 -8.75 12.06
CA CYS A 2 12.64 -8.71 13.52
C CYS A 2 11.17 -8.84 13.98
N ALA A 3 10.24 -8.13 13.34
CA ALA A 3 8.81 -8.26 13.63
C ALA A 3 8.28 -9.69 13.40
N GLY A 4 8.73 -10.36 12.33
CA GLY A 4 8.37 -11.75 12.06
C GLY A 4 8.91 -12.70 13.14
N GLY A 5 10.21 -12.62 13.45
CA GLY A 5 10.81 -13.43 14.51
C GLY A 5 10.16 -13.19 15.88
N LEU A 6 9.78 -11.94 16.18
CA LEU A 6 9.05 -11.61 17.40
C LEU A 6 7.66 -12.26 17.45
N VAL A 7 6.90 -12.21 16.35
CA VAL A 7 5.58 -12.87 16.27
C VAL A 7 5.71 -14.38 16.47
N GLN A 8 6.72 -15.02 15.87
CA GLN A 8 6.99 -16.45 16.05
C GLN A 8 7.32 -16.80 17.50
N ALA A 9 8.00 -15.91 18.23
CA ALA A 9 8.32 -16.12 19.64
C ALA A 9 7.12 -15.85 20.57
N MET A 10 6.23 -14.92 20.22
CA MET A 10 5.13 -14.48 21.07
C MET A 10 3.88 -15.36 20.97
N PHE A 11 3.60 -15.94 19.81
CA PHE A 11 2.35 -16.63 19.54
C PHE A 11 2.57 -18.12 19.27
N PRO A 12 1.69 -19.00 19.79
CA PRO A 12 1.73 -20.42 19.44
C PRO A 12 1.31 -20.63 17.99
N GLY A 13 1.97 -21.56 17.30
CA GLY A 13 1.70 -21.90 15.90
C GLY A 13 2.89 -21.64 14.98
N ASP A 14 2.77 -22.04 13.72
CA ASP A 14 3.79 -21.79 12.70
C ASP A 14 3.54 -20.43 12.03
N ILE A 15 4.56 -19.57 12.04
CA ILE A 15 4.53 -18.26 11.39
C ILE A 15 4.35 -18.35 9.87
N SER A 16 4.61 -19.52 9.27
CA SER A 16 4.31 -19.80 7.87
C SER A 16 2.85 -19.50 7.49
N SER A 17 1.91 -19.63 8.43
CA SER A 17 0.50 -19.28 8.25
C SER A 17 0.25 -17.79 7.92
N THR A 18 1.23 -16.93 8.23
CA THR A 18 1.17 -15.48 7.96
C THR A 18 1.88 -15.08 6.66
N ASN A 19 2.47 -16.04 5.96
CA ASN A 19 3.10 -15.80 4.66
C ASN A 19 2.04 -15.39 3.64
N THR A 20 2.39 -14.41 2.82
CA THR A 20 1.56 -14.05 1.67
C THR A 20 1.64 -15.15 0.63
N THR A 21 0.50 -15.77 0.33
CA THR A 21 0.37 -16.86 -0.62
C THR A 21 -0.83 -16.62 -1.54
N LEU A 22 -0.77 -17.16 -2.74
CA LEU A 22 -1.91 -17.13 -3.66
C LEU A 22 -2.97 -18.13 -3.22
N SER A 23 -4.23 -17.72 -3.27
CA SER A 23 -5.36 -18.62 -3.03
C SER A 23 -5.54 -19.62 -4.18
N PRO A 24 -6.07 -20.84 -3.90
CA PRO A 24 -6.36 -21.82 -4.93
C PRO A 24 -7.25 -21.23 -6.04
N GLY A 25 -6.74 -21.23 -7.27
CA GLY A 25 -7.45 -20.68 -8.44
C GLY A 25 -6.98 -19.29 -8.88
N THR A 26 -6.16 -18.59 -8.09
CA THR A 26 -5.52 -17.34 -8.51
C THR A 26 -4.23 -17.63 -9.26
N SER A 27 -4.16 -17.22 -10.53
CA SER A 27 -2.92 -17.34 -11.32
C SER A 27 -1.86 -16.34 -10.85
N ILE A 28 -0.59 -16.63 -11.16
CA ILE A 28 0.55 -15.73 -10.85
C ILE A 28 0.33 -14.36 -11.49
N ALA A 29 -0.15 -14.31 -12.74
CA ALA A 29 -0.42 -13.06 -13.44
C ALA A 29 -1.52 -12.25 -12.73
N GLN A 30 -2.63 -12.88 -12.36
CA GLN A 30 -3.68 -12.22 -11.56
C GLN A 30 -3.11 -11.69 -10.24
N GLY A 31 -2.27 -12.47 -9.55
CA GLY A 31 -1.61 -12.03 -8.33
C GLY A 31 -0.78 -10.76 -8.51
N VAL A 32 0.02 -10.67 -9.59
CA VAL A 32 0.80 -9.46 -9.90
C VAL A 32 -0.11 -8.25 -10.09
N PHE A 33 -1.19 -8.38 -10.87
CA PHE A 33 -2.10 -7.27 -11.14
C PHE A 33 -2.90 -6.84 -9.89
N ILE A 34 -3.33 -7.80 -9.07
CA ILE A 34 -4.03 -7.51 -7.81
C ILE A 34 -3.11 -6.70 -6.89
N GLU A 35 -1.89 -7.18 -6.67
CA GLU A 35 -0.89 -6.46 -5.85
C GLU A 35 -0.53 -5.08 -6.44
N MET A 36 -0.43 -4.98 -7.76
CA MET A 36 -0.18 -3.71 -8.45
C MET A 36 -1.28 -2.68 -8.19
N PHE A 37 -2.56 -3.03 -8.39
CA PHE A 37 -3.65 -2.07 -8.21
C PHE A 37 -3.87 -1.68 -6.75
N MET A 38 -3.74 -2.64 -5.82
CA MET A 38 -3.86 -2.36 -4.38
C MET A 38 -2.73 -1.48 -3.86
N THR A 39 -1.49 -1.73 -4.30
CA THR A 39 -0.38 -0.81 -3.96
C THR A 39 -0.56 0.54 -4.65
N ALA A 40 -1.06 0.59 -5.89
CA ALA A 40 -1.31 1.86 -6.57
C ALA A 40 -2.33 2.73 -5.82
N GLU A 41 -3.44 2.14 -5.37
CA GLU A 41 -4.44 2.80 -4.52
C GLU A 41 -3.77 3.38 -3.26
N LEU A 42 -3.06 2.55 -2.51
CA LEU A 42 -2.42 2.96 -1.25
C LEU A 42 -1.40 4.09 -1.47
N VAL A 43 -0.51 3.96 -2.45
CA VAL A 43 0.52 4.96 -2.74
C VAL A 43 -0.12 6.26 -3.23
N PHE A 44 -1.17 6.17 -4.05
CA PHE A 44 -1.88 7.36 -4.51
C PHE A 44 -2.52 8.13 -3.35
N VAL A 45 -3.17 7.43 -2.41
CA VAL A 45 -3.73 8.04 -1.19
C VAL A 45 -2.63 8.69 -0.35
N VAL A 46 -1.48 8.05 -0.18
CA VAL A 46 -0.33 8.63 0.52
C VAL A 46 0.15 9.91 -0.16
N LEU A 47 0.26 9.91 -1.49
CA LEU A 47 0.69 11.10 -2.24
C LEU A 47 -0.32 12.26 -2.07
N MET A 48 -1.61 11.98 -2.20
CA MET A 48 -2.66 13.01 -2.12
C MET A 48 -2.89 13.55 -0.70
N LEU A 49 -2.71 12.72 0.34
CA LEU A 49 -3.00 13.15 1.72
C LEU A 49 -1.76 13.60 2.49
N ALA A 50 -0.60 12.99 2.26
CA ALA A 50 0.61 13.25 3.04
C ALA A 50 1.69 14.03 2.28
N ALA A 51 1.86 13.78 0.96
CA ALA A 51 2.83 14.54 0.18
C ALA A 51 2.27 15.92 -0.22
N GLU A 52 0.97 15.99 -0.49
CA GLU A 52 0.29 17.26 -0.67
C GLU A 52 0.05 17.97 0.66
N LYS A 53 0.46 19.24 0.73
CA LYS A 53 0.22 20.07 1.91
C LYS A 53 -1.12 20.78 1.76
N SER A 54 -2.06 20.41 2.60
CA SER A 54 -3.37 21.05 2.73
C SER A 54 -3.70 21.25 4.21
N LYS A 55 -4.83 21.91 4.50
CA LYS A 55 -5.35 22.02 5.87
C LYS A 55 -5.63 20.68 6.52
N THR A 56 -5.86 19.62 5.73
CA THR A 56 -6.26 18.29 6.21
C THR A 56 -5.11 17.30 6.26
N THR A 57 -3.87 17.69 5.93
CA THR A 57 -2.70 16.80 5.99
C THR A 57 -2.51 16.16 7.38
N PHE A 58 -2.93 16.80 8.47
CA PHE A 58 -2.89 16.19 9.81
C PHE A 58 -3.79 14.95 9.96
N MET A 59 -4.85 14.83 9.14
CA MET A 59 -5.74 13.67 9.08
C MET A 59 -5.23 12.57 8.12
N ALA A 60 -4.13 12.80 7.40
CA ALA A 60 -3.57 11.84 6.45
C ALA A 60 -3.38 10.42 7.01
N PRO A 61 -2.89 10.22 8.26
CA PRO A 61 -2.72 8.86 8.79
C PRO A 61 -4.03 8.05 8.84
N ILE A 62 -5.17 8.71 9.12
CA ILE A 62 -6.48 8.04 9.16
C ILE A 62 -6.89 7.61 7.75
N GLY A 63 -6.76 8.51 6.77
CA GLY A 63 -7.09 8.20 5.38
C GLY A 63 -6.21 7.09 4.79
N ILE A 64 -4.91 7.12 5.07
CA ILE A 64 -3.96 6.08 4.65
C ILE A 64 -4.31 4.73 5.29
N GLY A 65 -4.65 4.72 6.58
CA GLY A 65 -5.09 3.51 7.28
C GLY A 65 -6.36 2.91 6.70
N LEU A 66 -7.35 3.74 6.36
CA LEU A 66 -8.59 3.30 5.72
C LEU A 66 -8.35 2.77 4.30
N ALA A 67 -7.47 3.39 3.52
CA ALA A 67 -7.10 2.89 2.19
C ALA A 67 -6.42 1.51 2.29
N LEU A 68 -5.48 1.35 3.22
CA LEU A 68 -4.88 0.05 3.49
C LEU A 68 -5.93 -0.99 3.92
N PHE A 69 -6.87 -0.61 4.77
CA PHE A 69 -7.96 -1.48 5.21
C PHE A 69 -8.82 -1.95 4.03
N VAL A 70 -9.26 -1.04 3.16
CA VAL A 70 -10.06 -1.37 1.96
C VAL A 70 -9.28 -2.30 1.04
N ALA A 71 -8.02 -2.01 0.77
CA ALA A 71 -7.19 -2.85 -0.07
C ALA A 71 -7.01 -4.26 0.51
N MET A 72 -6.91 -4.38 1.84
CA MET A 72 -6.83 -5.68 2.53
C MET A 72 -8.14 -6.49 2.46
N LEU A 73 -9.31 -5.84 2.48
CA LEU A 73 -10.60 -6.54 2.33
C LEU A 73 -10.69 -7.32 1.01
N GLY A 74 -10.14 -6.75 -0.07
CA GLY A 74 -10.06 -7.42 -1.37
C GLY A 74 -8.84 -8.33 -1.53
N GLY A 75 -7.68 -7.91 -1.03
CA GLY A 75 -6.39 -8.54 -1.34
C GLY A 75 -6.05 -9.77 -0.53
N VAL A 76 -6.50 -9.82 0.73
CA VAL A 76 -6.13 -10.92 1.65
C VAL A 76 -6.58 -12.27 1.10
N TYR A 77 -7.80 -12.35 0.56
CA TYR A 77 -8.32 -13.62 0.04
C TYR A 77 -7.54 -14.12 -1.18
N TYR A 78 -7.08 -13.25 -2.08
CA TYR A 78 -6.48 -13.69 -3.35
C TYR A 78 -4.96 -13.87 -3.27
N THR A 79 -4.25 -12.96 -2.59
CA THR A 79 -2.77 -12.90 -2.59
C THR A 79 -2.15 -12.92 -1.20
N GLY A 80 -2.98 -12.93 -0.15
CA GLY A 80 -2.54 -12.78 1.24
C GLY A 80 -2.33 -11.33 1.66
N GLY A 81 -2.65 -10.36 0.79
CA GLY A 81 -2.56 -8.93 1.07
C GLY A 81 -1.14 -8.48 1.39
N SER A 82 -0.23 -8.55 0.40
CA SER A 82 1.14 -8.08 0.58
C SER A 82 1.20 -6.56 0.62
N LEU A 83 0.93 -5.93 -0.53
CA LEU A 83 1.02 -4.51 -0.85
C LEU A 83 2.39 -3.89 -0.59
N ASN A 84 3.32 -4.63 0.01
CA ASN A 84 4.55 -4.18 0.61
C ASN A 84 5.54 -5.35 0.64
N PRO A 85 6.66 -5.27 -0.09
CA PRO A 85 7.66 -6.32 -0.12
C PRO A 85 8.22 -6.67 1.26
N ALA A 86 8.39 -5.68 2.16
CA ALA A 86 8.89 -5.91 3.51
C ALA A 86 7.92 -6.73 4.38
N ARG A 87 6.61 -6.56 4.16
CA ARG A 87 5.54 -7.30 4.85
C ARG A 87 5.46 -8.76 4.38
N SER A 88 5.77 -9.04 3.12
CA SER A 88 5.88 -10.41 2.60
C SER A 88 7.20 -11.09 2.95
N PHE A 89 8.30 -10.34 2.92
CA PHE A 89 9.63 -10.88 3.12
C PHE A 89 9.90 -11.24 4.59
N GLY A 90 9.39 -10.45 5.54
CA GLY A 90 9.63 -10.67 6.97
C GLY A 90 9.20 -12.06 7.47
N PRO A 91 7.94 -12.46 7.28
CA PRO A 91 7.43 -13.78 7.66
C PRO A 91 8.10 -14.93 6.87
N ALA A 92 8.38 -14.73 5.58
CA ALA A 92 9.02 -15.75 4.75
C ALA A 92 10.43 -16.12 5.27
N VAL A 93 11.18 -15.12 5.73
CA VAL A 93 12.49 -15.33 6.36
C VAL A 93 12.35 -16.00 7.73
N ALA A 94 11.41 -15.53 8.57
CA ALA A 94 11.21 -16.08 9.90
C ALA A 94 10.76 -17.55 9.87
N SER A 95 9.87 -17.91 8.94
CA SER A 95 9.45 -19.29 8.70
C SER A 95 10.47 -20.11 7.90
N THR A 96 11.52 -19.50 7.36
CA THR A 96 12.44 -20.11 6.38
C THR A 96 11.74 -20.72 5.16
N GLN A 97 10.54 -20.22 4.82
CA GLN A 97 9.71 -20.72 3.72
C GLN A 97 9.44 -19.63 2.69
N PHE A 98 9.84 -19.90 1.46
CA PHE A 98 9.58 -19.06 0.30
C PHE A 98 8.76 -19.79 -0.73
N VAL A 99 7.70 -19.15 -1.20
CA VAL A 99 6.94 -19.62 -2.36
C VAL A 99 7.72 -19.36 -3.65
N GLY A 100 7.66 -20.28 -4.63
CA GLY A 100 8.39 -20.13 -5.89
C GLY A 100 8.02 -18.89 -6.71
N TYR A 101 6.84 -18.31 -6.45
CA TYR A 101 6.36 -17.08 -7.08
C TYR A 101 6.55 -15.83 -6.19
N HIS A 102 7.38 -15.86 -5.15
CA HIS A 102 7.51 -14.76 -4.19
C HIS A 102 7.87 -13.40 -4.82
N TRP A 103 8.51 -13.42 -6.00
CA TRP A 103 8.87 -12.23 -6.77
C TRP A 103 7.66 -11.33 -7.12
N ILE A 104 6.44 -11.87 -7.19
CA ILE A 104 5.24 -11.07 -7.48
C ILE A 104 4.98 -10.01 -6.40
N TYR A 105 5.36 -10.30 -5.15
CA TYR A 105 5.23 -9.37 -4.01
C TYR A 105 6.29 -8.27 -4.01
N TRP A 106 7.19 -8.29 -4.98
CA TRP A 106 8.12 -7.21 -5.26
C TRP A 106 7.67 -6.47 -6.51
N VAL A 107 7.49 -7.20 -7.61
CA VAL A 107 7.12 -6.61 -8.91
C VAL A 107 5.76 -5.93 -8.86
N GLY A 108 4.74 -6.58 -8.29
CA GLY A 108 3.40 -6.00 -8.16
C GLY A 108 3.44 -4.65 -7.43
N PRO A 109 3.94 -4.58 -6.18
CA PRO A 109 4.03 -3.32 -5.45
C PRO A 109 4.88 -2.25 -6.13
N PHE A 110 6.00 -2.59 -6.76
CA PHE A 110 6.80 -1.60 -7.50
C PHE A 110 6.07 -1.04 -8.73
N LEU A 111 5.38 -1.89 -9.49
CA LEU A 111 4.54 -1.44 -10.60
C LEU A 111 3.40 -0.55 -10.09
N GLY A 112 2.76 -0.91 -8.97
CA GLY A 112 1.71 -0.12 -8.36
C GLY A 112 2.18 1.27 -7.94
N ALA A 113 3.34 1.35 -7.29
CA ALA A 113 3.97 2.61 -6.91
C ALA A 113 4.31 3.48 -8.13
N ALA A 114 4.82 2.88 -9.22
CA ALA A 114 5.11 3.60 -10.46
C ALA A 114 3.83 4.15 -11.12
N VAL A 115 2.76 3.36 -11.17
CA VAL A 115 1.45 3.78 -11.69
C VAL A 115 0.88 4.94 -10.87
N ALA A 116 0.89 4.82 -9.54
CA ALA A 116 0.41 5.87 -8.64
C ALA A 116 1.21 7.17 -8.78
N ALA A 117 2.54 7.08 -8.84
CA ALA A 117 3.40 8.25 -9.03
C ALA A 117 3.20 8.90 -10.40
N GLY A 118 3.04 8.09 -11.45
CA GLY A 118 2.74 8.56 -12.80
C GLY A 118 1.40 9.29 -12.86
N TYR A 119 0.36 8.71 -12.26
CA TYR A 119 -0.97 9.31 -12.20
C TYR A 119 -0.99 10.59 -11.36
N TYR A 120 -0.32 10.60 -10.20
CA TYR A 120 -0.17 11.82 -9.39
C TYR A 120 0.51 12.96 -10.16
N ARG A 121 1.60 12.66 -10.88
CA ARG A 121 2.27 13.66 -11.73
C ARG A 121 1.39 14.15 -12.86
N PHE A 122 0.60 13.26 -13.48
CA PHE A 122 -0.37 13.63 -14.50
C PHE A 122 -1.40 14.62 -13.94
N VAL A 123 -2.02 14.31 -12.79
CA VAL A 123 -3.01 15.17 -12.15
C VAL A 123 -2.42 16.53 -11.73
N LYS A 124 -1.18 16.55 -11.20
CA LYS A 124 -0.42 17.78 -10.92
C LYS A 124 -0.15 18.60 -12.17
N HIS A 125 0.17 17.97 -13.30
CA HIS A 125 0.45 18.67 -14.56
C HIS A 125 -0.76 19.48 -15.05
N PHE A 126 -1.99 19.01 -14.77
CA PHE A 126 -3.22 19.72 -15.10
C PHE A 126 -3.70 20.70 -14.02
N ASN A 127 -2.85 21.03 -13.03
CA ASN A 127 -3.15 21.96 -11.94
C ASN A 127 -4.49 21.64 -11.26
N TYR A 128 -4.69 20.38 -10.82
CA TYR A 128 -5.95 19.95 -10.21
C TYR A 128 -6.42 20.85 -9.03
N GLU A 129 -5.48 21.49 -8.33
CA GLU A 129 -5.74 22.46 -7.26
C GLU A 129 -6.59 23.66 -7.73
N GLN A 130 -6.48 24.03 -9.01
CA GLN A 130 -7.26 25.10 -9.63
C GLN A 130 -8.65 24.64 -10.08
N ALA A 131 -8.91 23.33 -10.13
CA ALA A 131 -10.22 22.81 -10.50
C ALA A 131 -11.27 23.07 -9.41
N ASN A 132 -10.85 23.22 -8.14
CA ASN A 132 -11.72 23.65 -7.04
C ASN A 132 -11.04 24.70 -6.14
N PRO A 133 -10.95 25.97 -6.59
CA PRO A 133 -10.28 27.04 -5.86
C PRO A 133 -10.88 27.25 -4.45
N GLY A 134 -10.04 27.30 -3.43
CA GLY A 134 -10.45 27.56 -2.04
C GLY A 134 -10.60 26.33 -1.14
N GLN A 135 -10.56 25.11 -1.70
CA GLN A 135 -10.59 23.87 -0.91
C GLN A 135 -9.36 23.77 0.03
N ASP A 136 -8.19 24.25 -0.43
CA ASP A 136 -6.92 24.18 0.29
C ASP A 136 -6.42 25.54 0.82
N ALA A 137 -7.16 26.64 0.63
CA ALA A 137 -6.71 27.99 0.97
C ALA A 137 -6.60 28.18 2.49
N SER A 138 -5.40 28.07 3.07
CA SER A 138 -5.11 28.62 4.39
C SER A 138 -5.40 30.13 4.35
N HIS A 139 -6.44 30.57 5.07
CA HIS A 139 -6.59 31.99 5.38
C HIS A 139 -5.45 32.37 6.32
N GLU A 140 -4.29 32.69 5.77
CA GLU A 140 -3.43 33.72 6.35
C GLU A 140 -3.75 35.02 5.62
N ASP A 141 -4.88 35.62 5.97
CA ASP A 141 -5.08 37.05 5.74
C ASP A 141 -4.11 37.78 6.69
N GLY A 142 -2.85 37.90 6.26
CA GLY A 142 -1.83 38.73 6.88
C GLY A 142 -2.08 40.21 6.59
N ARG A 143 -3.19 40.75 7.10
CA ARG A 143 -3.41 42.20 7.25
C ARG A 143 -3.72 42.51 8.71
N ALA A 144 -2.68 42.97 9.41
CA ALA A 144 -2.79 43.89 10.53
C ALA A 144 -2.04 45.17 10.15
#